data_AF-A0A163B806-F1
#
_entry.id   AF-A0A163B806-F1
#
_cell.length_a   1.000
_cell.length_b   1.000
_cell.length_c   1.000
_cell.angle_alpha   90.00
_cell.angle_beta   90.00
_cell.angle_gamma   90.00
#
_symmetry.space_group_name_H-M   'P 1'
#
loop_
_entity.id
_entity.type
_entity.pdbx_description
1 polymer ?
#
loop_
_entity_poly.entity_id
_entity_poly.type
_entity_poly.pdbx_seq_one_letter_code
_entity_poly.pdbx_strand_id
1 'polypeptide(L)' 'MKKILNLSGVQKLSKLEQEKIKGKGFNRPYCKGTNMCCVRLPNGQEWCDFGYCNNGRCTWA' A
#
# COMPACT_ATOMS: atom_id res chain seq x y z
N MET A 1 -10.29 -12.59 22.73
CA MET A 1 -10.15 -12.52 21.25
C MET A 1 -11.48 -12.85 20.61
N LYS A 2 -12.21 -11.85 20.08
CA LYS A 2 -13.51 -12.08 19.43
C LYS A 2 -13.27 -12.89 18.16
N LYS A 3 -13.76 -14.12 18.14
CA LYS A 3 -13.68 -15.02 16.98
C LYS A 3 -14.39 -14.30 15.83
N ILE A 4 -13.67 -14.05 14.74
CA ILE A 4 -14.26 -13.63 13.47
C ILE A 4 -15.34 -14.67 13.18
N LEU A 5 -16.61 -14.24 13.19
CA LEU A 5 -17.72 -15.04 12.69
C LEU A 5 -17.28 -15.59 11.34
N ASN A 6 -17.44 -16.90 11.12
CA ASN A 6 -17.12 -17.56 9.85
C ASN A 6 -17.94 -16.89 8.73
N LEU A 7 -17.41 -15.79 8.20
CA LEU A 7 -17.98 -15.02 7.12
C LEU A 7 -17.71 -15.85 5.87
N SER A 8 -18.74 -16.55 5.39
CA SER A 8 -18.71 -17.26 4.13
C SER A 8 -18.25 -16.29 3.04
N GLY A 9 -17.05 -16.53 2.48
CA GLY A 9 -16.42 -15.66 1.47
C GLY A 9 -15.19 -14.87 1.93
N VAL A 10 -14.87 -14.85 3.23
CA VAL A 10 -13.65 -14.20 3.75
C VAL A 10 -12.61 -15.26 4.13
N GLN A 11 -11.61 -15.45 3.26
CA GLN A 11 -10.48 -16.35 3.52
C GLN A 11 -9.33 -15.58 4.18
N LYS A 12 -8.90 -16.03 5.36
CA LYS A 12 -7.69 -15.48 6.01
C LYS A 12 -6.46 -16.08 5.34
N LEU A 13 -5.84 -15.31 4.44
CA LEU A 13 -4.63 -15.72 3.75
C LEU A 13 -3.42 -15.69 4.69
N SER A 14 -2.56 -16.71 4.58
CA SER A 14 -1.24 -16.72 5.20
C SER A 14 -0.32 -15.67 4.56
N LYS A 15 0.77 -15.31 5.25
CA LYS A 15 1.75 -14.34 4.70
C LYS A 15 2.27 -14.78 3.32
N LEU A 16 2.54 -16.07 3.14
CA LEU A 16 3.00 -16.66 1.88
C LEU A 16 1.96 -16.56 0.75
N GLU A 17 0.68 -16.69 1.08
CA GLU A 17 -0.40 -16.54 0.10
C GLU A 17 -0.62 -15.07 -0.26
N GLN A 18 -0.47 -14.16 0.71
CA GLN A 18 -0.44 -12.72 0.43
C GLN A 18 0.71 -12.36 -0.53
N GLU A 19 1.82 -13.12 -0.51
CA GLU A 19 2.92 -12.96 -1.47
C GLU A 19 2.55 -13.17 -2.92
N LYS A 20 1.54 -14.01 -3.15
CA LYS A 20 1.08 -14.37 -4.49
C LYS A 20 0.00 -13.41 -5.01
N ILE A 21 -0.48 -12.48 -4.18
CA ILE A 21 -1.47 -11.48 -4.60
C ILE A 21 -0.79 -10.43 -5.50
N LYS A 22 -1.30 -10.30 -6.73
CA LYS A 22 -0.90 -9.23 -7.65
C LYS A 22 -1.19 -7.88 -6.99
N GLY A 23 -0.14 -7.10 -6.72
CA GLY A 23 -0.23 -5.80 -6.05
C GLY A 23 0.50 -5.72 -4.70
N LYS A 24 0.99 -6.83 -4.14
CA LYS A 24 1.81 -6.81 -2.90
C LYS A 24 3.06 -5.94 -3.01
N GLY A 25 3.61 -5.79 -4.21
CA GLY A 25 4.80 -4.98 -4.48
C GLY A 25 4.55 -3.48 -4.58
N PHE A 26 3.36 -2.96 -4.24
CA PHE A 26 3.18 -1.51 -4.17
C PHE A 26 4.03 -0.96 -3.04
N ASN A 27 5.13 -0.31 -3.42
CA ASN A 27 5.98 0.39 -2.46
C ASN A 27 5.15 1.47 -1.76
N ARG A 28 5.34 1.57 -0.45
CA ARG A 28 4.66 2.57 0.37
C ARG A 28 4.90 3.96 -0.26
N PRO A 29 3.84 4.78 -0.44
CA PRO A 29 4.01 6.13 -0.91
C PRO A 29 5.01 6.88 -0.03
N TYR A 30 5.96 7.56 -0.66
CA TYR A 30 6.96 8.38 0.01
C TYR A 30 6.85 9.82 -0.48
N CYS A 31 7.31 10.74 0.36
CA CYS A 31 7.33 12.15 0.01
C CYS A 31 8.55 12.45 -0.84
N LYS A 32 8.34 13.14 -1.96
CA LYS A 32 9.40 13.66 -2.81
C LYS A 32 9.26 15.18 -2.87
N GLY A 33 9.72 15.86 -1.83
CA GLY A 33 9.51 17.31 -1.67
C GLY A 33 8.23 17.65 -0.90
N THR A 34 7.89 18.94 -0.84
CA THR A 34 6.92 19.48 0.12
C THR A 34 5.46 19.07 -0.14
N ASN A 35 5.05 18.88 -1.39
CA ASN A 35 3.66 18.56 -1.77
C ASN A 35 3.56 17.47 -2.86
N MET A 36 4.45 16.50 -2.85
CA MET A 36 4.48 15.46 -3.88
C MET A 36 4.66 14.09 -3.25
N CYS A 37 3.73 13.21 -3.60
CA CYS A 37 3.67 11.85 -3.11
C CYS A 37 3.93 10.88 -4.24
N CYS A 38 5.00 10.10 -4.08
CA CYS A 38 5.46 9.17 -5.09
C CYS A 38 5.32 7.73 -4.63
N VAL A 39 4.96 6.84 -5.55
CA VAL A 39 5.04 5.39 -5.39
C VAL A 39 5.97 4.82 -6.43
N ARG A 40 6.72 3.80 -6.04
CA ARG A 40 7.56 3.06 -6.97
C ARG A 40 6.83 1.80 -7.39
N LEU A 41 6.47 1.75 -8.66
CA LEU A 41 5.80 0.62 -9.29
C LEU A 41 6.76 -0.59 -9.35
N PRO A 42 6.24 -1.82 -9.45
CA PRO A 42 7.06 -3.04 -9.50
C PRO A 42 8.07 -3.07 -10.67
N ASN A 43 7.80 -2.31 -11.74
CA ASN A 43 8.69 -2.16 -12.90
C ASN A 43 9.78 -1.09 -12.71
N GLY A 44 9.90 -0.51 -11.52
CA GLY A 44 10.89 0.52 -11.18
C GLY A 44 10.49 1.95 -11.56
N GLN A 45 9.38 2.13 -12.29
CA GLN A 45 8.84 3.45 -12.58
C GLN A 45 8.35 4.14 -11.31
N GLU A 46 8.57 5.45 -11.24
CA GLU A 46 8.08 6.29 -10.16
C GLU A 46 6.84 7.03 -10.67
N TRP A 47 5.72 6.84 -9.98
CA TRP A 47 4.52 7.62 -10.21
C TRP A 47 4.37 8.62 -9.06
N CYS A 48 4.42 9.90 -9.40
CA CYS A 48 4.30 11.00 -8.44
C CYS A 48 3.04 11.80 -8.76
N ASP A 49 2.29 12.10 -7.71
CA ASP A 49 1.13 12.97 -7.79
C ASP A 49 1.14 13.97 -6.63
N PHE A 50 0.30 14.99 -6.72
CA PHE A 50 0.12 15.96 -5.66
C PHE A 50 -0.39 15.27 -4.39
N GLY A 51 0.19 15.65 -3.25
CA GLY A 51 -0.22 15.08 -1.97
C GLY A 51 0.50 15.73 -0.80
N TYR A 52 -0.05 15.52 0.38
CA TYR A 52 0.47 16.07 1.61
C TYR A 52 1.51 15.14 2.23
N CYS A 53 2.67 15.68 2.55
CA CYS A 53 3.67 14.98 3.35
C CYS A 53 3.55 15.37 4.83
N ASN A 54 3.26 14.40 5.70
CA ASN A 54 3.25 14.62 7.15
C ASN A 54 4.09 13.55 7.86
N ASN A 55 5.14 13.96 8.58
CA ASN A 55 6.06 13.07 9.30
C ASN A 55 6.58 11.88 8.46
N GLY A 56 6.97 12.14 7.20
CA GLY A 56 7.46 11.11 6.28
C GLY A 56 6.40 10.12 5.78
N ARG A 57 5.12 10.37 6.07
CA ARG A 57 3.98 9.65 5.48
C ARG A 57 3.33 10.53 4.42
N CYS A 58 3.11 9.93 3.26
CA CYS A 58 2.41 10.58 2.18
C CYS A 58 0.92 10.27 2.20
N THR A 59 0.10 11.28 1.96
CA THR A 59 -1.34 11.18 1.78
C THR A 59 -1.69 11.89 0.48
N TRP A 60 -2.19 11.14 -0.50
CA TRP A 60 -2.69 11.73 -1.74
C TRP A 60 -3.91 12.61 -1.48
N ALA A 61 -3.97 13.73 -2.20
CA ALA A 61 -4.98 14.78 -2.05
C ALA A 61 -5.90 14.80 -3.26
#